data_AF-A0A2C9UUM1-F1
#
_entry.id   AF-A0A2C9UUM1-F1
#
_cell.length_a   1.000
_cell.length_b   1.000
_cell.length_c   1.000
_cell.angle_alpha   90.00
_cell.angle_beta   90.00
_cell.angle_gamma   90.00
#
_symmetry.space_group_name_H-M   'P 1'
#
loop_
_entity.id
_entity.type
_entity.pdbx_description
1 polymer ?
#
loop_
_entity_poly.entity_id
_entity_poly.type
_entity_poly.pdbx_seq_one_letter_code
_entity_poly.pdbx_strand_id
1 'polypeptide(L)'
;MKGGYEVVHGSLDMMPPHEPWDYSSVGFPSAPLISSSFPNKPVMNLERNELSEWVENVTKQLIDDMPDTASCENLHTDATMVYSDDNNNIFPSSLLMGGGDFRPRKSMRRSYFDGVYNGEDCHWSNEQNLAASSSNSSSSSAAAARGLSRIDEQGLSLITLLLECAVAISVDNLGEAHRMLLELTQMASPYGPSCAERVVAYFAKAMASRVINSWLGICSPLINHKSVHTAFQVFNNVSPFIKFAHFTSNQAILEAFHRRDRVHIIDLDIMQGLQWPALFHILATRIEGPPHVRMTGMGTSMELLVETGKQLSNFAKRLGMSFEFHPVAKKFGEIDASMVPLRRGETLAVHWLQHSLYDATGPDWKTMRLLEELAPRVITLVEQDISHGGSFLDRFVGSLHYYSTLFDSLGAFLPCEDSSRHRVEHCLLHREINNILAIGGPARSGEDKFRHWRSELATRSSFMQVPMSANSMAQAQLILNMFPPAHGYSLVQGDGTLKLGWKETSLFTASAWTSHSSR
;
A
#
# COMPACT_ATOMS: atom_id res chain seq x y z
N MET A 1 -73.81 -35.00 -13.40
CA MET A 1 -72.57 -35.81 -13.37
C MET A 1 -71.49 -34.98 -12.69
N LYS A 2 -70.89 -35.52 -11.62
CA LYS A 2 -69.79 -34.92 -10.85
C LYS A 2 -68.47 -35.06 -11.62
N GLY A 3 -67.64 -34.02 -11.57
CA GLY A 3 -66.19 -34.05 -11.76
C GLY A 3 -65.67 -32.71 -11.25
N GLY A 4 -64.84 -32.58 -10.22
CA GLY A 4 -63.77 -33.45 -9.74
C GLY A 4 -62.46 -32.70 -10.00
N TYR A 5 -62.18 -31.66 -9.20
CA TYR A 5 -60.91 -30.93 -9.22
C TYR A 5 -59.96 -31.58 -8.21
N GLU A 6 -58.84 -32.14 -8.68
CA GLU A 6 -57.70 -32.50 -7.84
C GLU A 6 -56.78 -31.28 -7.68
N VAL A 7 -56.42 -31.01 -6.42
CA VAL A 7 -55.44 -30.01 -6.01
C VAL A 7 -54.12 -30.74 -5.80
N VAL A 8 -53.08 -30.38 -6.57
CA VAL A 8 -51.71 -30.84 -6.33
C VAL A 8 -51.00 -29.81 -5.45
N HIS A 9 -50.68 -30.21 -4.21
CA HIS A 9 -49.81 -29.47 -3.31
C HIS A 9 -48.34 -29.61 -3.76
N GLY A 10 -47.75 -28.51 -4.22
CA GLY A 10 -46.29 -28.37 -4.33
C GLY A 10 -45.75 -27.70 -3.06
N SER A 11 -44.96 -28.44 -2.29
CA SER A 11 -44.27 -27.95 -1.09
C SER A 11 -43.30 -26.81 -1.43
N LEU A 12 -43.46 -25.69 -0.72
CA LEU A 12 -42.58 -24.53 -0.78
C LEU A 12 -41.41 -24.77 0.19
N ASP A 13 -40.23 -25.14 -0.32
CA ASP A 13 -39.02 -25.18 0.50
C ASP A 13 -38.59 -23.75 0.85
N MET A 14 -38.70 -23.41 2.14
CA MET A 14 -38.28 -22.14 2.69
C MET A 14 -36.76 -22.09 2.78
N MET A 15 -36.13 -21.25 1.96
CA MET A 15 -34.72 -20.87 2.16
C MET A 15 -34.56 -20.03 3.44
N PRO A 16 -33.49 -20.23 4.23
CA PRO A 16 -33.24 -19.49 5.46
C PRO A 16 -32.93 -18.01 5.17
N PRO A 17 -33.28 -17.08 6.08
CA PRO A 17 -33.07 -15.65 5.87
C PRO A 17 -31.60 -15.27 5.95
N HIS A 18 -31.16 -14.51 4.94
CA HIS A 18 -29.84 -13.89 4.80
C HIS A 18 -29.52 -12.87 5.91
N GLU A 19 -28.24 -12.79 6.28
CA GLU A 19 -27.66 -11.69 7.08
C GLU A 19 -27.89 -10.33 6.37
N PRO A 20 -28.54 -9.34 7.03
CA PRO A 20 -28.66 -8.00 6.51
C PRO A 20 -27.38 -7.18 6.80
N TRP A 21 -26.98 -6.39 5.80
CA TRP A 21 -25.98 -5.33 5.96
C TRP A 21 -26.48 -4.32 7.01
N ASP A 22 -25.67 -4.06 8.02
CA ASP A 22 -25.97 -3.04 9.04
C ASP A 22 -25.78 -1.64 8.44
N TYR A 23 -26.90 -0.97 8.18
CA TYR A 23 -26.98 0.38 7.58
C TYR A 23 -26.67 1.52 8.57
N SER A 24 -26.26 1.23 9.81
CA SER A 24 -25.93 2.27 10.81
C SER A 24 -24.68 3.10 10.49
N SER A 25 -23.94 2.79 9.43
CA SER A 25 -22.66 3.43 9.10
C SER A 25 -22.71 4.46 7.95
N VAL A 26 -23.90 4.85 7.46
CA VAL A 26 -24.05 5.91 6.44
C VAL A 26 -24.96 7.07 6.89
N GLY A 27 -25.24 7.18 8.20
CA GLY A 27 -25.96 8.31 8.78
C GLY A 27 -25.00 9.25 9.53
N PHE A 28 -25.03 10.54 9.21
CA PHE A 28 -24.43 11.58 10.06
C PHE A 28 -25.13 11.54 11.43
N PRO A 29 -24.43 11.34 12.56
CA PRO A 29 -25.08 11.37 13.86
C PRO A 29 -25.39 12.82 14.27
N SER A 30 -26.68 13.12 14.43
CA SER A 30 -27.15 14.25 15.24
C SER A 30 -26.79 14.00 16.71
N ALA A 31 -26.03 14.93 17.30
CA ALA A 31 -25.54 14.83 18.68
C ALA A 31 -26.68 14.86 19.71
N PRO A 32 -26.67 13.98 20.74
CA PRO A 32 -27.46 14.17 21.94
C PRO A 32 -26.67 14.97 22.98
N LEU A 33 -27.30 16.03 23.50
CA LEU A 33 -26.89 16.74 24.71
C LEU A 33 -27.12 15.85 25.92
N ILE A 34 -26.06 15.32 26.54
CA ILE A 34 -26.13 14.79 27.92
C ILE A 34 -24.89 15.20 28.71
N SER A 35 -25.16 15.94 29.79
CA SER A 35 -24.23 16.27 30.86
C SER A 35 -23.83 15.04 31.66
N SER A 36 -22.54 14.82 31.88
CA SER A 36 -22.08 14.18 33.12
C SER A 36 -20.66 14.59 33.44
N SER A 37 -20.52 15.07 34.68
CA SER A 37 -19.30 15.47 35.37
C SER A 37 -18.51 14.24 35.80
N PHE A 38 -17.23 14.16 35.42
CA PHE A 38 -16.23 13.28 36.03
C PHE A 38 -14.92 14.05 36.27
N PRO A 39 -14.16 13.70 37.32
CA PRO A 39 -13.10 14.54 37.85
C PRO A 39 -11.83 14.48 36.97
N ASN A 40 -11.33 15.67 36.64
CA ASN A 40 -10.04 15.88 36.01
C ASN A 40 -8.90 15.24 36.82
N LYS A 41 -8.13 14.35 36.18
CA LYS A 41 -6.72 14.13 36.51
C LYS A 41 -5.89 14.47 35.28
N PRO A 42 -4.83 15.28 35.40
CA PRO A 42 -3.98 15.62 34.28
C PRO A 42 -3.06 14.41 34.02
N VAL A 43 -3.24 13.73 32.90
CA VAL A 43 -2.19 12.88 32.35
C VAL A 43 -1.32 13.80 31.50
N MET A 44 -0.10 14.04 31.98
CA MET A 44 0.85 14.88 31.28
C MET A 44 1.27 14.22 29.97
N ASN A 45 1.07 14.95 28.88
CA ASN A 45 1.68 14.77 27.57
C ASN A 45 3.21 14.93 27.67
N LEU A 46 3.94 13.98 27.09
CA LEU A 46 5.24 14.25 26.46
C LEU A 46 5.44 13.27 25.29
N GLU A 47 5.42 13.85 24.09
CA GLU A 47 5.93 13.40 22.78
C GLU A 47 6.05 11.89 22.51
N ARG A 48 4.99 11.29 21.96
CA ARG A 48 4.97 9.91 21.50
C ARG A 48 5.08 9.87 19.98
N ASN A 49 6.20 10.31 19.42
CA ASN A 49 6.33 10.54 17.98
C ASN A 49 7.62 10.05 17.29
N GLU A 50 8.35 9.06 17.82
CA GLU A 50 9.74 8.83 17.38
C GLU A 50 10.00 7.71 16.37
N LEU A 51 9.17 6.66 16.22
CA LEU A 51 9.62 5.46 15.51
C LEU A 51 10.00 5.71 14.04
N SER A 52 9.14 6.33 13.24
CA SER A 52 9.42 6.58 11.81
C SER A 52 10.63 7.50 11.58
N GLU A 53 10.69 8.61 12.33
CA GLU A 53 11.79 9.59 12.28
C GLU A 53 13.10 8.96 12.75
N TRP A 54 13.02 8.13 13.80
CA TRP A 54 14.14 7.40 14.32
C TRP A 54 14.63 6.33 13.33
N VAL A 55 13.74 5.54 12.73
CA VAL A 55 14.12 4.59 11.67
C VAL A 55 14.86 5.39 10.59
N GLU A 56 14.32 6.56 10.17
CA GLU A 56 14.95 7.41 9.15
C GLU A 56 16.39 7.80 9.47
N ASN A 57 16.63 8.24 10.71
CA ASN A 57 17.96 8.62 11.16
C ASN A 57 18.92 7.42 11.19
N VAL A 58 18.48 6.28 11.71
CA VAL A 58 19.33 5.07 11.80
C VAL A 58 19.63 4.50 10.43
N THR A 59 18.65 4.47 9.53
CA THR A 59 18.88 3.98 8.18
C THR A 59 19.85 4.88 7.42
N LYS A 60 19.76 6.21 7.57
CA LYS A 60 20.73 7.15 6.97
C LYS A 60 22.15 6.87 7.47
N GLN A 61 22.32 6.75 8.78
CA GLN A 61 23.62 6.47 9.38
C GLN A 61 24.23 5.16 8.84
N LEU A 62 23.44 4.10 8.72
CA LEU A 62 23.91 2.81 8.20
C LEU A 62 24.22 2.82 6.70
N ILE A 63 23.50 3.62 5.91
CA ILE A 63 23.83 3.82 4.49
C ILE A 63 25.18 4.53 4.36
N ASP A 64 25.42 5.54 5.19
CA ASP A 64 26.67 6.32 5.19
C ASP A 64 27.87 5.49 5.70
N ASP A 65 27.65 4.50 6.57
CA ASP A 65 28.68 3.61 7.12
C ASP A 65 29.03 2.39 6.23
N MET A 66 28.35 2.19 5.09
CA MET A 66 28.69 1.10 4.17
C MET A 66 29.94 1.43 3.35
N PRO A 67 30.94 0.53 3.26
CA PRO A 67 32.15 0.80 2.49
C PRO A 67 31.83 0.91 0.99
N ASP A 68 32.31 1.99 0.36
CA ASP A 68 32.28 2.17 -1.09
C ASP A 68 32.91 0.95 -1.78
N THR A 69 32.11 0.18 -2.51
CA THR A 69 32.61 -0.92 -3.34
C THR A 69 33.23 -0.36 -4.62
N ALA A 70 34.37 0.30 -4.48
CA ALA A 70 35.21 0.74 -5.58
C ALA A 70 36.69 0.71 -5.20
N SER A 71 37.33 -0.46 -5.30
CA SER A 71 38.76 -0.58 -5.62
C SER A 71 39.18 -2.03 -5.80
N CYS A 72 39.21 -2.51 -7.04
CA CYS A 72 40.13 -3.56 -7.45
C CYS A 72 40.78 -3.09 -8.75
N GLU A 73 41.80 -2.25 -8.62
CA GLU A 73 42.71 -1.92 -9.71
C GLU A 73 44.01 -2.73 -9.57
N ASN A 74 44.40 -3.30 -10.70
CA ASN A 74 45.77 -3.57 -11.14
C ASN A 74 46.56 -4.70 -10.46
N LEU A 75 46.47 -5.90 -11.02
CA LEU A 75 47.61 -6.81 -11.13
C LEU A 75 47.82 -7.17 -12.59
N HIS A 76 49.02 -6.85 -13.08
CA HIS A 76 49.48 -7.04 -14.44
C HIS A 76 49.42 -8.51 -14.88
N THR A 77 48.93 -8.69 -16.10
CA THR A 77 49.12 -9.86 -16.96
C THR A 77 50.60 -10.06 -17.28
N ASP A 78 51.12 -11.27 -17.06
CA ASP A 78 52.15 -11.82 -17.94
C ASP A 78 51.57 -13.07 -18.62
N ALA A 79 51.43 -12.97 -19.93
CA ALA A 79 50.98 -14.04 -20.80
C ALA A 79 52.21 -14.79 -21.33
N THR A 80 52.17 -16.12 -21.30
CA THR A 80 52.99 -16.94 -22.21
C THR A 80 52.15 -18.09 -22.71
N MET A 81 51.81 -18.02 -24.00
CA MET A 81 51.17 -19.11 -24.76
C MET A 81 52.18 -20.21 -25.09
N VAL A 82 51.74 -21.46 -25.03
CA VAL A 82 52.29 -22.55 -25.83
C VAL A 82 51.13 -23.40 -26.35
N TYR A 83 51.04 -23.52 -27.68
CA TYR A 83 50.16 -24.41 -28.43
C TYR A 83 50.77 -25.81 -28.52
N SER A 84 49.92 -26.85 -28.52
CA SER A 84 50.15 -28.06 -29.33
C SER A 84 48.85 -28.86 -29.52
N ASP A 85 48.50 -29.05 -30.79
CA ASP A 85 47.47 -29.94 -31.34
C ASP A 85 47.73 -31.43 -31.05
N ASP A 86 46.68 -32.27 -30.94
CA ASP A 86 46.25 -33.17 -32.02
C ASP A 86 45.15 -34.20 -31.62
N ASN A 87 44.03 -34.11 -32.37
CA ASN A 87 43.18 -35.14 -33.01
C ASN A 87 42.57 -36.42 -32.36
N ASN A 88 41.24 -36.49 -32.58
CA ASN A 88 40.35 -37.60 -32.99
C ASN A 88 39.88 -38.71 -32.01
N ASN A 89 38.56 -38.69 -31.69
CA ASN A 89 37.62 -39.73 -32.16
C ASN A 89 36.12 -39.37 -31.93
N ILE A 90 35.28 -39.92 -32.81
CA ILE A 90 33.87 -39.62 -33.13
C ILE A 90 32.92 -40.48 -32.26
N PHE A 91 31.87 -39.95 -31.59
CA PHE A 91 30.41 -39.95 -31.92
C PHE A 91 29.57 -39.57 -30.65
N PRO A 92 28.26 -39.24 -30.72
CA PRO A 92 27.72 -37.99 -30.17
C PRO A 92 26.70 -38.15 -29.04
N SER A 93 26.42 -37.08 -28.26
CA SER A 93 25.07 -36.75 -27.74
C SER A 93 25.00 -35.36 -27.07
N SER A 94 24.17 -34.49 -27.66
CA SER A 94 23.17 -33.59 -27.04
C SER A 94 23.54 -32.53 -25.97
N LEU A 95 23.11 -31.29 -26.27
CA LEU A 95 22.63 -30.19 -25.39
C LEU A 95 23.67 -29.23 -24.77
N LEU A 96 23.76 -28.00 -25.33
CA LEU A 96 23.32 -26.73 -24.73
C LEU A 96 23.94 -25.52 -25.48
N MET A 97 23.08 -24.72 -26.11
CA MET A 97 23.32 -23.32 -26.47
C MET A 97 23.58 -22.55 -25.16
N GLY A 98 24.62 -21.73 -25.00
CA GLY A 98 25.09 -20.72 -25.93
C GLY A 98 24.73 -19.35 -25.37
N GLY A 99 25.54 -18.86 -24.42
CA GLY A 99 25.48 -17.49 -23.92
C GLY A 99 25.94 -16.50 -24.99
N GLY A 100 25.34 -15.32 -25.01
CA GLY A 100 25.73 -14.20 -25.85
C GLY A 100 25.64 -12.90 -25.06
N ASP A 101 26.80 -12.44 -24.59
CA ASP A 101 27.01 -11.10 -24.06
C ASP A 101 26.97 -10.06 -25.19
N PHE A 102 26.12 -9.05 -25.04
CA PHE A 102 26.20 -7.79 -25.80
C PHE A 102 26.18 -6.62 -24.82
N ARG A 103 27.33 -5.94 -24.68
CA ARG A 103 27.44 -4.61 -24.07
C ARG A 103 26.91 -3.53 -25.01
N PRO A 104 26.44 -2.39 -24.45
CA PRO A 104 26.93 -1.12 -24.98
C PRO A 104 27.28 -0.05 -23.92
N ARG A 105 28.44 0.58 -24.18
CA ARG A 105 28.84 2.00 -23.99
C ARG A 105 28.56 2.76 -22.68
N LYS A 106 29.67 3.14 -22.02
CA LYS A 106 29.76 4.32 -21.12
C LYS A 106 29.64 5.62 -21.94
N SER A 107 28.81 6.55 -21.46
CA SER A 107 28.86 7.96 -21.83
C SER A 107 29.26 8.79 -20.61
N MET A 108 30.08 9.80 -20.87
CA MET A 108 30.77 10.67 -19.94
C MET A 108 29.81 11.75 -19.39
N ARG A 109 29.77 11.95 -18.07
CA ARG A 109 29.32 13.23 -17.49
C ARG A 109 30.25 13.69 -16.37
N ARG A 110 30.37 15.01 -16.36
CA ARG A 110 31.43 15.87 -15.86
C ARG A 110 30.98 16.47 -14.53
N SER A 111 31.92 16.62 -13.60
CA SER A 111 31.70 17.26 -12.30
C SER A 111 31.62 18.78 -12.41
N TYR A 112 30.85 19.36 -11.48
CA TYR A 112 30.85 20.71 -10.89
C TYR A 112 29.90 20.56 -9.69
N PHE A 113 30.10 21.05 -8.47
CA PHE A 113 30.92 22.14 -7.96
C PHE A 113 31.18 21.89 -6.45
N ASP A 114 32.33 22.37 -5.98
CA ASP A 114 32.86 22.39 -4.62
C ASP A 114 32.19 23.49 -3.77
N GLY A 115 32.24 23.41 -2.43
CA GLY A 115 31.61 24.47 -1.61
C GLY A 115 31.53 24.32 -0.08
N VAL A 116 32.66 24.03 0.57
CA VAL A 116 33.18 24.64 1.82
C VAL A 116 32.31 24.73 3.11
N TYR A 117 32.90 24.11 4.14
CA TYR A 117 32.77 24.16 5.60
C TYR A 117 32.40 25.49 6.30
N ASN A 118 31.69 25.35 7.42
CA ASN A 118 32.01 25.83 8.79
C ASN A 118 30.87 25.31 9.71
N GLY A 119 31.05 24.58 10.83
CA GLY A 119 32.15 24.53 11.78
C GLY A 119 31.82 25.43 12.97
N GLU A 120 31.08 24.93 13.97
CA GLU A 120 31.01 25.52 15.32
C GLU A 120 30.52 24.49 16.36
N ASP A 121 31.46 24.04 17.18
CA ASP A 121 31.27 23.27 18.42
C ASP A 121 30.63 24.15 19.50
N CYS A 122 29.78 23.57 20.37
CA CYS A 122 29.51 24.15 21.67
C CYS A 122 29.37 23.10 22.77
N HIS A 123 30.06 23.43 23.86
CA HIS A 123 30.56 22.59 24.93
C HIS A 123 29.54 22.44 26.07
N TRP A 124 29.57 21.27 26.71
CA TRP A 124 28.81 20.96 27.91
C TRP A 124 29.31 21.75 29.13
N SER A 125 28.38 22.27 29.94
CA SER A 125 28.65 22.64 31.34
C SER A 125 27.40 22.47 32.21
N ASN A 126 27.50 21.54 33.16
CA ASN A 126 26.62 21.33 34.31
C ASN A 126 26.82 22.44 35.35
N GLU A 127 25.73 22.97 35.90
CA GLU A 127 25.71 23.49 37.27
C GLU A 127 24.43 23.03 37.99
N GLN A 128 24.64 22.30 39.08
CA GLN A 128 23.62 21.94 40.07
C GLN A 128 23.43 23.10 41.04
N ASN A 129 22.19 23.38 41.46
CA ASN A 129 21.92 23.78 42.83
C ASN A 129 20.51 23.40 43.29
N LEU A 130 20.46 22.92 44.53
CA LEU A 130 19.36 22.25 45.22
C LEU A 130 18.31 23.23 45.78
N ALA A 131 17.04 22.81 45.78
CA ALA A 131 16.14 23.01 46.92
C ALA A 131 15.04 21.93 46.92
N ALA A 132 15.02 21.14 47.98
CA ALA A 132 14.06 20.07 48.21
C ALA A 132 12.74 20.60 48.80
N SER A 133 11.63 20.12 48.27
CA SER A 133 10.37 20.02 49.02
C SER A 133 9.68 18.71 48.67
N SER A 134 9.67 17.81 49.64
CA SER A 134 9.20 16.43 49.56
C SER A 134 7.68 16.35 49.50
N SER A 135 7.14 15.81 48.42
CA SER A 135 5.77 15.27 48.37
C SER A 135 5.80 13.87 47.73
N ASN A 136 5.38 12.86 48.51
CA ASN A 136 5.38 11.44 48.17
C ASN A 136 4.36 11.09 47.06
N SER A 137 4.70 11.38 45.80
CA SER A 137 3.98 10.89 44.62
C SER A 137 4.91 10.43 43.48
N SER A 138 6.22 10.30 43.73
CA SER A 138 7.25 10.10 42.69
C SER A 138 7.60 8.65 42.33
N SER A 139 7.15 7.66 43.11
CA SER A 139 7.54 6.25 42.89
C SER A 139 6.83 5.62 41.69
N SER A 140 5.57 5.97 41.42
CA SER A 140 4.82 5.48 40.25
C SER A 140 5.29 6.14 38.94
N SER A 141 5.60 7.43 38.97
CA SER A 141 6.13 8.17 37.80
C SER A 141 7.54 7.73 37.42
N ALA A 142 8.41 7.43 38.39
CA ALA A 142 9.78 6.98 38.11
C ALA A 142 9.84 5.52 37.64
N ALA A 143 8.91 4.67 38.06
CA ALA A 143 8.76 3.30 37.57
C ALA A 143 8.15 3.28 36.15
N ALA A 144 7.19 4.16 35.87
CA ALA A 144 6.66 4.35 34.53
C ALA A 144 7.74 4.89 33.57
N ALA A 145 8.49 5.93 33.97
CA ALA A 145 9.59 6.48 33.16
C ALA A 145 10.71 5.45 32.89
N ARG A 146 11.09 4.64 33.89
CA ARG A 146 12.04 3.52 33.71
C ARG A 146 11.47 2.36 32.88
N GLY A 147 10.15 2.21 32.85
CA GLY A 147 9.46 1.23 32.00
C GLY A 147 9.45 1.67 30.54
N LEU A 148 9.19 2.96 30.28
CA LEU A 148 9.26 3.56 28.94
C LEU A 148 10.68 3.47 28.35
N SER A 149 11.72 3.87 29.08
CA SER A 149 13.10 3.84 28.58
C SER A 149 13.58 2.43 28.19
N ARG A 150 13.09 1.38 28.87
CA ARG A 150 13.41 -0.02 28.55
C ARG A 150 12.70 -0.52 27.30
N ILE A 151 11.46 -0.07 27.07
CA ILE A 151 10.70 -0.41 25.86
C ILE A 151 11.38 0.20 24.64
N ASP A 152 11.89 1.43 24.79
CA ASP A 152 12.63 2.11 23.74
C ASP A 152 13.96 1.40 23.47
N GLU A 153 14.79 1.12 24.49
CA GLU A 153 16.04 0.35 24.34
C GLU A 153 15.85 -1.03 23.69
N GLN A 154 14.78 -1.74 24.06
CA GLN A 154 14.45 -3.03 23.44
C GLN A 154 14.06 -2.86 21.96
N GLY A 155 13.27 -1.84 21.64
CA GLY A 155 12.92 -1.49 20.26
C GLY A 155 14.15 -1.17 19.41
N LEU A 156 15.12 -0.42 19.96
CA LEU A 156 16.38 -0.08 19.32
C LEU A 156 17.21 -1.33 18.98
N SER A 157 17.36 -2.23 19.96
CA SER A 157 18.08 -3.50 19.80
C SER A 157 17.45 -4.36 18.71
N LEU A 158 16.11 -4.49 18.72
CA LEU A 158 15.36 -5.27 17.75
C LEU A 158 15.52 -4.73 16.31
N ILE A 159 15.46 -3.42 16.12
CA ILE A 159 15.58 -2.83 14.78
C ILE A 159 17.02 -2.88 14.28
N THR A 160 18.01 -2.70 15.16
CA THR A 160 19.44 -2.87 14.79
C THR A 160 19.70 -4.28 14.27
N LEU A 161 19.24 -5.31 15.01
CA LEU A 161 19.35 -6.70 14.58
C LEU A 161 18.57 -6.98 13.28
N LEU A 162 17.43 -6.32 13.08
CA LEU A 162 16.65 -6.40 11.84
C LEU A 162 17.43 -5.83 10.63
N LEU A 163 18.13 -4.71 10.82
CA LEU A 163 18.97 -4.06 9.81
C LEU A 163 20.19 -4.91 9.47
N GLU A 164 20.89 -5.43 10.47
CA GLU A 164 21.99 -6.38 10.29
C GLU A 164 21.54 -7.62 9.51
N CYS A 165 20.34 -8.14 9.82
CA CYS A 165 19.75 -9.23 9.08
C CYS A 165 19.46 -8.89 7.62
N ALA A 166 18.96 -7.68 7.34
CA ALA A 166 18.72 -7.24 5.97
C ALA A 166 20.04 -7.13 5.18
N VAL A 167 21.11 -6.63 5.81
CA VAL A 167 22.45 -6.59 5.21
C VAL A 167 22.94 -8.01 4.89
N ALA A 168 22.85 -8.95 5.85
CA ALA A 168 23.25 -10.34 5.64
C ALA A 168 22.50 -11.00 4.47
N ILE A 169 21.20 -10.76 4.33
CA ILE A 169 20.40 -11.22 3.17
C ILE A 169 20.89 -10.59 1.87
N SER A 170 21.22 -9.30 1.87
CA SER A 170 21.64 -8.58 0.66
C SER A 170 22.97 -9.08 0.09
N VAL A 171 23.87 -9.57 0.95
CA VAL A 171 25.17 -10.15 0.58
C VAL A 171 25.14 -11.69 0.48
N ASP A 172 23.94 -12.27 0.44
CA ASP A 172 23.69 -13.73 0.32
C ASP A 172 24.28 -14.58 1.47
N ASN A 173 24.53 -13.97 2.63
CA ASN A 173 24.90 -14.69 3.85
C ASN A 173 23.64 -15.23 4.56
N LEU A 174 22.95 -16.15 3.90
CA LEU A 174 21.65 -16.68 4.34
C LEU A 174 21.72 -17.48 5.65
N GLY A 175 22.87 -18.08 5.96
CA GLY A 175 23.08 -18.80 7.22
C GLY A 175 23.05 -17.88 8.44
N GLU A 176 23.77 -16.76 8.36
CA GLU A 176 23.80 -15.76 9.42
C GLU A 176 22.48 -14.99 9.51
N ALA A 177 21.87 -14.64 8.37
CA ALA A 177 20.52 -14.09 8.32
C ALA A 177 19.51 -14.99 9.03
N HIS A 178 19.53 -16.31 8.75
CA HIS A 178 18.64 -17.26 9.40
C HIS A 178 18.85 -17.33 10.93
N ARG A 179 20.09 -17.28 11.41
CA ARG A 179 20.41 -17.23 12.85
C ARG A 179 19.78 -16.00 13.51
N MET A 180 19.99 -14.81 12.93
CA MET A 180 19.40 -13.56 13.45
C MET A 180 17.87 -13.57 13.39
N LEU A 181 17.27 -14.17 12.37
CA LEU A 181 15.81 -14.30 12.27
C LEU A 181 15.22 -15.19 13.37
N LEU A 182 15.91 -16.26 13.77
CA LEU A 182 15.51 -17.08 14.91
C LEU A 182 15.55 -16.29 16.22
N GLU A 183 16.54 -15.41 16.38
CA GLU A 183 16.65 -14.50 17.53
C GLU A 183 15.52 -13.46 17.53
N LEU A 184 15.31 -12.77 16.41
CA LEU A 184 14.23 -11.78 16.24
C LEU A 184 12.84 -12.38 16.50
N THR A 185 12.57 -13.60 16.00
CA THR A 185 11.27 -14.27 16.20
C THR A 185 11.04 -14.74 17.63
N GLN A 186 12.08 -14.88 18.44
CA GLN A 186 11.96 -15.13 19.88
C GLN A 186 11.74 -13.85 20.69
N MET A 187 12.29 -12.72 20.22
CA MET A 187 12.28 -11.46 20.96
C MET A 187 11.13 -10.51 20.59
N ALA A 188 10.56 -10.63 19.39
CA ALA A 188 9.52 -9.72 18.89
C ALA A 188 8.15 -10.39 18.77
N SER A 189 7.11 -9.73 19.30
CA SER A 189 5.72 -10.20 19.23
C SER A 189 4.83 -9.33 18.34
N PRO A 190 3.96 -9.92 17.50
CA PRO A 190 2.91 -9.17 16.79
C PRO A 190 1.81 -8.66 17.73
N TYR A 191 1.86 -9.01 19.02
CA TYR A 191 0.97 -8.51 20.08
C TYR A 191 1.71 -7.64 21.08
N GLY A 192 2.98 -7.30 20.82
CA GLY A 192 3.77 -6.44 21.69
C GLY A 192 3.10 -5.07 21.92
N PRO A 193 3.28 -4.45 23.09
CA PRO A 193 2.74 -3.12 23.35
C PRO A 193 3.43 -2.02 22.51
N SER A 194 4.66 -2.26 22.07
CA SER A 194 5.46 -1.34 21.24
C SER A 194 5.15 -1.51 19.76
N CYS A 195 4.94 -0.39 19.03
CA CYS A 195 4.81 -0.42 17.57
C CYS A 195 6.09 -0.96 16.90
N ALA A 196 7.26 -0.60 17.43
CA ALA A 196 8.56 -1.03 16.92
C ALA A 196 8.70 -2.56 16.94
N GLU A 197 8.35 -3.17 18.08
CA GLU A 197 8.39 -4.62 18.26
C GLU A 197 7.48 -5.35 17.25
N ARG A 198 6.29 -4.80 16.99
CA ARG A 198 5.33 -5.38 16.05
C ARG A 198 5.80 -5.26 14.61
N VAL A 199 6.36 -4.11 14.23
CA VAL A 199 7.00 -3.91 12.92
C VAL A 199 8.10 -4.95 12.73
N VAL A 200 9.00 -5.09 13.71
CA VAL A 200 10.08 -6.08 13.69
C VAL A 200 9.54 -7.50 13.53
N ALA A 201 8.50 -7.88 14.28
CA ALA A 201 7.90 -9.21 14.18
C ALA A 201 7.41 -9.53 12.75
N TYR A 202 6.76 -8.56 12.09
CA TYR A 202 6.24 -8.76 10.72
C TYR A 202 7.33 -8.71 9.65
N PHE A 203 8.35 -7.85 9.81
CA PHE A 203 9.51 -7.82 8.92
C PHE A 203 10.37 -9.09 9.05
N ALA A 204 10.66 -9.54 10.27
CA ALA A 204 11.36 -10.79 10.52
C ALA A 204 10.62 -11.97 9.87
N LYS A 205 9.29 -12.04 10.03
CA LYS A 205 8.48 -13.07 9.37
C LYS A 205 8.55 -13.02 7.84
N ALA A 206 8.52 -11.83 7.25
CA ALA A 206 8.67 -11.64 5.80
C ALA A 206 10.07 -12.03 5.29
N MET A 207 11.12 -11.65 6.01
CA MET A 207 12.49 -11.99 5.67
C MET A 207 12.79 -13.48 5.86
N ALA A 208 12.26 -14.13 6.88
CA ALA A 208 12.32 -15.58 7.03
C ALA A 208 11.68 -16.31 5.84
N SER A 209 10.49 -15.87 5.41
CA SER A 209 9.85 -16.37 4.19
C SER A 209 10.74 -16.20 2.96
N ARG A 210 11.42 -15.06 2.80
CA ARG A 210 12.39 -14.83 1.73
C ARG A 210 13.58 -15.80 1.79
N VAL A 211 14.20 -15.97 2.96
CA VAL A 211 15.37 -16.85 3.14
C VAL A 211 15.01 -18.29 2.79
N ILE A 212 13.88 -18.80 3.32
CA ILE A 212 13.41 -20.16 2.99
C ILE A 212 13.14 -20.31 1.49
N ASN A 213 12.47 -19.34 0.86
CA ASN A 213 12.20 -19.36 -0.58
C ASN A 213 13.48 -19.30 -1.42
N SER A 214 14.54 -18.66 -0.92
CA SER A 214 15.85 -18.62 -1.58
C SER A 214 16.49 -20.02 -1.62
N TRP A 215 16.36 -20.79 -0.53
CA TRP A 215 16.85 -22.17 -0.48
C TRP A 215 15.99 -23.14 -1.30
N LEU A 216 14.68 -22.95 -1.30
CA LEU A 216 13.76 -23.85 -2.01
C LEU A 216 13.68 -23.55 -3.52
N GLY A 217 14.06 -22.35 -3.97
CA GLY A 217 13.86 -21.90 -5.34
C GLY A 217 12.39 -21.67 -5.71
N ILE A 218 11.48 -21.59 -4.72
CA ILE A 218 10.03 -21.42 -4.91
C ILE A 218 9.64 -20.00 -4.52
N CYS A 219 8.96 -19.29 -5.43
CA CYS A 219 8.59 -17.88 -5.20
C CYS A 219 7.10 -17.58 -5.42
N SER A 220 6.22 -18.58 -5.51
CA SER A 220 4.80 -18.33 -5.78
C SER A 220 4.03 -17.86 -4.53
N PRO A 221 3.26 -16.75 -4.60
CA PRO A 221 2.45 -16.29 -3.48
C PRO A 221 1.18 -17.15 -3.31
N LEU A 222 0.93 -17.64 -2.09
CA LEU A 222 -0.37 -18.22 -1.72
C LEU A 222 -1.26 -17.11 -1.15
N ILE A 223 -2.40 -16.83 -1.80
CA ILE A 223 -3.27 -15.69 -1.42
C ILE A 223 -4.65 -16.17 -0.98
N ASN A 224 -5.05 -15.76 0.22
CA ASN A 224 -6.43 -15.91 0.70
C ASN A 224 -7.17 -14.59 0.49
N HIS A 225 -7.80 -14.43 -0.67
CA HIS A 225 -8.52 -13.21 -1.05
C HIS A 225 -9.67 -12.87 -0.10
N LYS A 226 -10.37 -13.88 0.46
CA LYS A 226 -11.47 -13.65 1.41
C LYS A 226 -10.96 -12.98 2.70
N SER A 227 -9.83 -13.45 3.23
CA SER A 227 -9.20 -12.85 4.41
C SER A 227 -8.71 -11.43 4.15
N VAL A 228 -8.10 -11.18 2.99
CA VAL A 228 -7.70 -9.83 2.55
C VAL A 228 -8.91 -8.91 2.47
N HIS A 229 -10.01 -9.37 1.87
CA HIS A 229 -11.23 -8.58 1.73
C HIS A 229 -11.82 -8.17 3.08
N THR A 230 -11.95 -9.10 4.03
CA THR A 230 -12.43 -8.79 5.38
C THR A 230 -11.51 -7.81 6.11
N ALA A 231 -10.19 -7.98 6.00
CA ALA A 231 -9.25 -7.08 6.65
C ALA A 231 -9.24 -5.68 6.01
N PHE A 232 -9.44 -5.60 4.70
CA PHE A 232 -9.56 -4.33 3.97
C PHE A 232 -10.79 -3.53 4.41
N GLN A 233 -11.93 -4.20 4.63
CA GLN A 233 -13.11 -3.58 5.22
C GLN A 233 -12.83 -3.02 6.62
N VAL A 234 -12.12 -3.79 7.46
CA VAL A 234 -11.72 -3.33 8.79
C VAL A 234 -10.80 -2.12 8.68
N PHE A 235 -9.80 -2.15 7.79
CA PHE A 235 -8.89 -1.02 7.57
C PHE A 235 -9.62 0.25 7.14
N ASN A 236 -10.57 0.13 6.21
CA ASN A 236 -11.45 1.23 5.80
C ASN A 236 -12.30 1.82 6.94
N ASN A 237 -12.56 1.06 8.00
CA ASN A 237 -13.35 1.51 9.14
C ASN A 237 -12.50 2.14 10.24
N VAL A 238 -11.29 1.62 10.47
CA VAL A 238 -10.42 2.07 11.58
C VAL A 238 -9.38 3.11 11.15
N SER A 239 -9.24 3.40 9.86
CA SER A 239 -8.24 4.32 9.32
C SER A 239 -8.76 5.14 8.14
N PRO A 240 -8.30 6.39 7.94
CA PRO A 240 -8.79 7.26 6.87
C PRO A 240 -8.28 6.92 5.47
N PHE A 241 -7.17 6.16 5.32
CA PHE A 241 -6.46 6.05 4.03
C PHE A 241 -7.34 5.53 2.87
N ILE A 242 -8.12 4.47 3.11
CA ILE A 242 -8.99 3.90 2.08
C ILE A 242 -10.14 4.84 1.72
N LYS A 243 -10.74 5.50 2.73
CA LYS A 243 -11.79 6.49 2.48
C LYS A 243 -11.22 7.69 1.72
N PHE A 244 -10.06 8.19 2.11
CA PHE A 244 -9.36 9.26 1.39
C PHE A 244 -9.18 8.91 -0.09
N ALA A 245 -8.69 7.70 -0.39
CA ALA A 245 -8.52 7.23 -1.76
C ALA A 245 -9.84 7.23 -2.56
N HIS A 246 -10.88 6.63 -1.99
CA HIS A 246 -12.20 6.51 -2.63
C HIS A 246 -12.87 7.87 -2.84
N PHE A 247 -12.93 8.72 -1.82
CA PHE A 247 -13.69 9.98 -1.87
C PHE A 247 -13.00 11.04 -2.75
N THR A 248 -11.68 11.13 -2.72
CA THR A 248 -10.95 12.06 -3.59
C THR A 248 -11.03 11.63 -5.07
N SER A 249 -10.93 10.33 -5.35
CA SER A 249 -11.12 9.77 -6.70
C SER A 249 -12.55 9.95 -7.20
N ASN A 250 -13.55 9.62 -6.36
CA ASN A 250 -14.96 9.80 -6.70
C ASN A 250 -15.29 11.26 -7.02
N GLN A 251 -14.68 12.22 -6.31
CA GLN A 251 -14.87 13.64 -6.61
C GLN A 251 -14.32 14.02 -7.99
N ALA A 252 -13.12 13.56 -8.35
CA ALA A 252 -12.56 13.80 -9.69
C ALA A 252 -13.39 13.10 -10.80
N ILE A 253 -13.87 11.88 -10.55
CA ILE A 253 -14.78 11.16 -11.45
C ILE A 253 -16.11 11.91 -11.62
N LEU A 254 -16.67 12.41 -10.52
CA LEU A 254 -17.92 13.16 -10.52
C LEU A 254 -17.83 14.41 -11.39
N GLU A 255 -16.74 15.16 -11.26
CA GLU A 255 -16.44 16.34 -12.06
C GLU A 255 -16.27 15.98 -13.55
N ALA A 256 -15.56 14.89 -13.86
CA ALA A 256 -15.41 14.40 -15.23
C ALA A 256 -16.74 13.93 -15.86
N PHE A 257 -17.66 13.43 -15.04
CA PHE A 257 -18.99 12.95 -15.45
C PHE A 257 -20.07 14.03 -15.43
N HIS A 258 -19.72 15.29 -15.19
CA HIS A 258 -20.69 16.39 -15.15
C HIS A 258 -21.49 16.46 -16.46
N ARG A 259 -22.83 16.46 -16.35
CA ARG A 259 -23.79 16.49 -17.48
C ARG A 259 -23.59 15.39 -18.53
N ARG A 260 -23.11 14.22 -18.13
CA ARG A 260 -22.98 13.03 -18.99
C ARG A 260 -24.07 12.03 -18.64
N ASP A 261 -24.88 11.67 -19.63
CA ASP A 261 -26.02 10.74 -19.44
C ASP A 261 -25.60 9.27 -19.51
N ARG A 262 -24.44 8.98 -20.07
CA ARG A 262 -23.89 7.62 -20.19
C ARG A 262 -22.43 7.61 -19.80
N VAL A 263 -22.11 6.86 -18.76
CA VAL A 263 -20.77 6.80 -18.18
C VAL A 263 -20.30 5.36 -18.04
N HIS A 264 -19.00 5.14 -18.21
CA HIS A 264 -18.36 3.85 -18.04
C HIS A 264 -17.19 4.02 -17.07
N ILE A 265 -17.20 3.25 -15.99
CA ILE A 265 -16.11 3.18 -15.02
C ILE A 265 -15.36 1.86 -15.22
N ILE A 266 -14.04 1.91 -15.34
CA ILE A 266 -13.17 0.73 -15.24
C ILE A 266 -12.42 0.83 -13.92
N ASP A 267 -12.59 -0.16 -13.06
CA ASP A 267 -11.86 -0.29 -11.80
C ASP A 267 -10.80 -1.38 -11.94
N LEU A 268 -9.53 -1.01 -11.83
CA LEU A 268 -8.40 -1.93 -12.04
C LEU A 268 -8.24 -2.95 -10.92
N ASP A 269 -8.85 -2.75 -9.75
CA ASP A 269 -8.96 -3.75 -8.70
C ASP A 269 -10.17 -3.49 -7.79
N ILE A 270 -11.34 -3.97 -8.21
CA ILE A 270 -12.61 -3.58 -7.56
C ILE A 270 -12.78 -4.13 -6.14
N MET A 271 -12.04 -5.17 -5.78
CA MET A 271 -12.16 -5.87 -4.50
C MET A 271 -13.62 -6.21 -4.14
N GLN A 272 -14.19 -5.66 -3.05
CA GLN A 272 -15.61 -5.80 -2.68
C GLN A 272 -16.48 -4.60 -3.10
N GLY A 273 -15.93 -3.66 -3.88
CA GLY A 273 -16.65 -2.50 -4.41
C GLY A 273 -17.01 -1.42 -3.38
N LEU A 274 -16.24 -1.29 -2.28
CA LEU A 274 -16.54 -0.35 -1.19
C LEU A 274 -16.60 1.14 -1.62
N GLN A 275 -15.92 1.50 -2.70
CA GLN A 275 -15.88 2.86 -3.23
C GLN A 275 -17.20 3.32 -3.86
N TRP A 276 -17.85 2.42 -4.60
CA TRP A 276 -18.85 2.76 -5.59
C TRP A 276 -20.22 3.16 -5.03
N PRO A 277 -20.70 2.63 -3.88
CA PRO A 277 -21.98 3.03 -3.31
C PRO A 277 -22.10 4.55 -3.07
N ALA A 278 -21.06 5.21 -2.57
CA ALA A 278 -21.07 6.65 -2.34
C ALA A 278 -21.21 7.44 -3.65
N LEU A 279 -20.47 7.05 -4.69
CA LEU A 279 -20.60 7.67 -6.01
C LEU A 279 -21.99 7.43 -6.61
N PHE A 280 -22.53 6.21 -6.48
CA PHE A 280 -23.86 5.89 -7.01
C PHE A 280 -24.95 6.74 -6.36
N HIS A 281 -24.90 6.97 -5.05
CA HIS A 281 -25.81 7.89 -4.40
C HIS A 281 -25.79 9.29 -5.03
N ILE A 282 -24.60 9.85 -5.26
CA ILE A 282 -24.44 11.19 -5.85
C ILE A 282 -24.92 11.22 -7.30
N LEU A 283 -24.61 10.18 -8.09
CA LEU A 283 -25.06 10.08 -9.48
C LEU A 283 -26.59 9.95 -9.57
N ALA A 284 -27.22 9.23 -8.64
CA ALA A 284 -28.66 9.02 -8.61
C ALA A 284 -29.45 10.29 -8.29
N THR A 285 -28.86 11.22 -7.52
CA THR A 285 -29.53 12.44 -7.02
C THR A 285 -29.16 13.70 -7.80
N ARG A 286 -28.50 13.55 -8.96
CA ARG A 286 -28.23 14.67 -9.88
C ARG A 286 -29.51 15.38 -10.29
N ILE A 287 -29.42 16.71 -10.44
CA ILE A 287 -30.55 17.55 -10.84
C ILE A 287 -31.01 17.18 -12.26
N GLU A 288 -30.08 16.79 -13.13
CA GLU A 288 -30.35 16.33 -14.50
C GLU A 288 -30.95 14.92 -14.58
N GLY A 289 -31.01 14.20 -13.45
CA GLY A 289 -31.40 12.81 -13.36
C GLY A 289 -30.22 11.82 -13.37
N PRO A 290 -30.46 10.55 -13.02
CA PRO A 290 -29.44 9.51 -12.97
C PRO A 290 -28.91 9.16 -14.38
N PRO A 291 -27.58 9.07 -14.59
CA PRO A 291 -27.04 8.55 -15.83
C PRO A 291 -27.20 7.02 -15.91
N HIS A 292 -27.03 6.48 -17.12
CA HIS A 292 -26.72 5.06 -17.29
C HIS A 292 -25.24 4.81 -16.92
N VAL A 293 -25.02 3.93 -15.94
CA VAL A 293 -23.69 3.58 -15.45
C VAL A 293 -23.32 2.17 -15.90
N ARG A 294 -22.27 2.05 -16.72
CA ARG A 294 -21.56 0.77 -16.89
C ARG A 294 -20.35 0.74 -15.98
N MET A 295 -20.08 -0.41 -15.39
CA MET A 295 -18.85 -0.64 -14.63
C MET A 295 -18.18 -1.94 -15.04
N THR A 296 -16.90 -1.85 -15.37
CA THR A 296 -16.02 -3.00 -15.55
C THR A 296 -15.15 -3.15 -14.31
N GLY A 297 -15.35 -4.22 -13.55
CA GLY A 297 -14.57 -4.51 -12.35
C GLY A 297 -13.55 -5.60 -12.62
N MET A 298 -12.26 -5.25 -12.51
CA MET A 298 -11.16 -6.21 -12.59
C MET A 298 -10.92 -6.85 -11.21
N GLY A 299 -10.42 -8.09 -11.19
CA GLY A 299 -10.03 -8.78 -9.96
C GLY A 299 -9.52 -10.19 -10.21
N THR A 300 -9.15 -10.91 -9.15
CA THR A 300 -8.49 -12.22 -9.28
C THR A 300 -9.45 -13.42 -9.27
N SER A 301 -10.68 -13.25 -8.77
CA SER A 301 -11.65 -14.33 -8.62
C SER A 301 -12.98 -13.96 -9.25
N MET A 302 -13.41 -14.73 -10.26
CA MET A 302 -14.71 -14.55 -10.90
C MET A 302 -15.87 -14.72 -9.90
N GLU A 303 -15.75 -15.64 -8.94
CA GLU A 303 -16.76 -15.83 -7.88
C GLU A 303 -16.96 -14.54 -7.06
N LEU A 304 -15.86 -13.93 -6.60
CA LEU A 304 -15.91 -12.70 -5.80
C LEU A 304 -16.40 -11.50 -6.61
N LEU A 305 -16.01 -11.42 -7.90
CA LEU A 305 -16.45 -10.37 -8.80
C LEU A 305 -17.96 -10.45 -9.09
N VAL A 306 -18.50 -11.64 -9.31
CA VAL A 306 -19.94 -11.84 -9.52
C VAL A 306 -20.73 -11.43 -8.29
N GLU A 307 -20.27 -11.78 -7.09
CA GLU A 307 -20.92 -11.37 -5.84
C GLU A 307 -20.89 -9.85 -5.66
N THR A 308 -19.73 -9.22 -5.88
CA THR A 308 -19.58 -7.75 -5.84
C THR A 308 -20.51 -7.07 -6.85
N GLY A 309 -20.55 -7.57 -8.09
CA GLY A 309 -21.44 -7.09 -9.14
C GLY A 309 -22.91 -7.20 -8.79
N LYS A 310 -23.33 -8.29 -8.15
CA LYS A 310 -24.70 -8.49 -7.65
C LYS A 310 -25.05 -7.48 -6.56
N GLN A 311 -24.15 -7.25 -5.61
CA GLN A 311 -24.36 -6.27 -4.53
C GLN A 311 -24.51 -4.85 -5.07
N LEU A 312 -23.60 -4.43 -5.96
CA LEU A 312 -23.64 -3.12 -6.61
C LEU A 312 -24.89 -2.96 -7.50
N SER A 313 -25.27 -4.01 -8.23
CA SER A 313 -26.51 -4.01 -9.03
C SER A 313 -27.76 -3.86 -8.18
N ASN A 314 -27.84 -4.58 -7.06
CA ASN A 314 -28.98 -4.47 -6.15
C ASN A 314 -29.05 -3.09 -5.50
N PHE A 315 -27.90 -2.50 -5.19
CA PHE A 315 -27.84 -1.15 -4.66
C PHE A 315 -28.28 -0.10 -5.70
N ALA A 316 -27.78 -0.16 -6.93
CA ALA A 316 -28.20 0.73 -8.01
C ALA A 316 -29.70 0.64 -8.31
N LYS A 317 -30.27 -0.58 -8.29
CA LYS A 317 -31.73 -0.79 -8.42
C LYS A 317 -32.53 -0.08 -7.34
N ARG A 318 -32.06 -0.09 -6.07
CA ARG A 318 -32.73 0.63 -4.97
C ARG A 318 -32.70 2.15 -5.16
N LEU A 319 -31.69 2.66 -5.87
CA LEU A 319 -31.58 4.07 -6.23
C LEU A 319 -32.35 4.45 -7.50
N GLY A 320 -33.02 3.50 -8.16
CA GLY A 320 -33.68 3.74 -9.44
C GLY A 320 -32.73 4.05 -10.60
N MET A 321 -31.46 3.66 -10.48
CA MET A 321 -30.42 3.96 -11.47
C MET A 321 -30.25 2.81 -12.48
N SER A 322 -30.06 3.15 -13.76
CA SER A 322 -29.72 2.17 -14.79
C SER A 322 -28.25 1.77 -14.67
N PHE A 323 -28.00 0.49 -14.36
CA PHE A 323 -26.66 0.00 -14.05
C PHE A 323 -26.36 -1.34 -14.74
N GLU A 324 -25.16 -1.46 -15.31
CA GLU A 324 -24.63 -2.68 -15.93
C GLU A 324 -23.23 -2.99 -15.38
N PHE A 325 -23.02 -4.22 -14.91
CA PHE A 325 -21.72 -4.67 -14.39
C PHE A 325 -21.08 -5.73 -15.30
N HIS A 326 -19.79 -5.54 -15.58
CA HIS A 326 -18.99 -6.45 -16.40
C HIS A 326 -17.75 -6.94 -15.61
N PRO A 327 -17.77 -8.17 -15.06
CA PRO A 327 -16.65 -8.72 -14.31
C PRO A 327 -15.54 -9.24 -15.23
N VAL A 328 -14.28 -8.93 -14.92
CA VAL A 328 -13.10 -9.43 -15.64
C VAL A 328 -12.11 -10.02 -14.64
N ALA A 329 -12.02 -11.36 -14.61
CA ALA A 329 -11.09 -12.08 -13.72
C ALA A 329 -9.68 -12.21 -14.30
N LYS A 330 -9.06 -11.07 -14.64
CA LYS A 330 -7.71 -10.95 -15.21
C LYS A 330 -7.04 -9.69 -14.68
N LYS A 331 -5.71 -9.61 -14.80
CA LYS A 331 -4.99 -8.34 -14.58
C LYS A 331 -5.21 -7.42 -15.77
N PHE A 332 -5.18 -6.11 -15.53
CA PHE A 332 -5.47 -5.14 -16.59
C PHE A 332 -4.45 -5.16 -17.74
N GLY A 333 -3.16 -5.33 -17.45
CA GLY A 333 -2.12 -5.48 -18.46
C GLY A 333 -2.13 -6.83 -19.20
N GLU A 334 -3.06 -7.72 -18.89
CA GLU A 334 -3.24 -9.03 -19.54
C GLU A 334 -4.51 -9.09 -20.41
N ILE A 335 -5.23 -7.97 -20.55
CA ILE A 335 -6.39 -7.85 -21.42
C ILE A 335 -6.09 -6.95 -22.62
N ASP A 336 -6.90 -7.11 -23.67
CA ASP A 336 -6.91 -6.23 -24.82
C ASP A 336 -8.09 -5.26 -24.74
N ALA A 337 -8.03 -4.14 -25.45
CA ALA A 337 -9.11 -3.15 -25.51
C ALA A 337 -10.46 -3.77 -25.97
N SER A 338 -10.43 -4.84 -26.76
CA SER A 338 -11.62 -5.57 -27.21
C SER A 338 -12.36 -6.30 -26.09
N MET A 339 -11.69 -6.62 -24.98
CA MET A 339 -12.30 -7.24 -23.80
C MET A 339 -13.03 -6.22 -22.91
N VAL A 340 -12.83 -4.92 -23.16
CA VAL A 340 -13.56 -3.85 -22.50
C VAL A 340 -14.76 -3.47 -23.39
N PRO A 341 -16.02 -3.65 -22.95
CA PRO A 341 -17.20 -3.39 -23.76
C PRO A 341 -17.49 -1.88 -23.88
N LEU A 342 -16.60 -1.15 -24.56
CA LEU A 342 -16.75 0.28 -24.84
C LEU A 342 -17.94 0.50 -25.79
N ARG A 343 -18.85 1.42 -25.43
CA ARG A 343 -19.93 1.84 -26.32
C ARG A 343 -19.77 3.30 -26.74
N ARG A 344 -20.15 3.59 -27.99
CA ARG A 344 -20.15 4.96 -28.49
C ARG A 344 -21.04 5.86 -27.62
N GLY A 345 -20.52 7.05 -27.33
CA GLY A 345 -21.20 8.08 -26.53
C GLY A 345 -21.01 7.97 -25.02
N GLU A 346 -20.23 7.01 -24.54
CA GLU A 346 -19.94 6.88 -23.10
C GLU A 346 -18.73 7.72 -22.70
N THR A 347 -18.83 8.35 -21.52
CA THR A 347 -17.68 9.02 -20.91
C THR A 347 -16.95 8.02 -20.02
N LEU A 348 -15.69 7.73 -20.37
CA LEU A 348 -14.88 6.70 -19.71
C LEU A 348 -14.06 7.27 -18.56
N ALA A 349 -14.17 6.67 -17.37
CA ALA A 349 -13.26 6.86 -16.25
C ALA A 349 -12.49 5.56 -15.97
N VAL A 350 -11.21 5.67 -15.65
CA VAL A 350 -10.41 4.57 -15.11
C VAL A 350 -9.99 4.91 -13.69
N HIS A 351 -10.13 3.96 -12.77
CA HIS A 351 -9.74 4.11 -11.38
C HIS A 351 -8.75 3.02 -10.98
N TRP A 352 -7.74 3.41 -10.21
CA TRP A 352 -6.84 2.47 -9.55
C TRP A 352 -6.36 2.99 -8.19
N LEU A 353 -6.60 2.19 -7.16
CA LEU A 353 -5.94 2.27 -5.86
C LEU A 353 -4.78 1.27 -5.83
N GLN A 354 -3.55 1.77 -5.86
CA GLN A 354 -2.36 0.94 -5.81
C GLN A 354 -2.12 0.40 -4.39
N HIS A 355 -1.69 -0.85 -4.33
CA HIS A 355 -1.28 -1.53 -3.09
C HIS A 355 -0.26 -2.63 -3.38
N SER A 356 0.35 -3.21 -2.34
CA SER A 356 1.29 -4.33 -2.49
C SER A 356 0.72 -5.69 -2.03
N LEU A 357 -0.60 -5.83 -1.91
CA LEU A 357 -1.25 -7.07 -1.47
C LEU A 357 -1.13 -8.21 -2.50
N TYR A 358 -1.20 -7.86 -3.78
CA TYR A 358 -1.00 -8.70 -4.96
C TYR A 358 -0.83 -7.81 -6.20
N ASP A 359 -0.37 -8.41 -7.29
CA ASP A 359 -0.20 -7.73 -8.57
C ASP A 359 -1.54 -7.63 -9.32
N ALA A 360 -2.16 -6.44 -9.31
CA ALA A 360 -3.43 -6.15 -9.98
C ALA A 360 -3.27 -5.77 -11.46
N THR A 361 -2.14 -5.16 -11.83
CA THR A 361 -1.95 -4.55 -13.15
C THR A 361 -1.19 -5.44 -14.13
N GLY A 362 -0.43 -6.45 -13.68
CA GLY A 362 0.41 -7.23 -14.58
C GLY A 362 1.57 -6.38 -15.12
N PRO A 363 2.10 -6.63 -16.33
CA PRO A 363 3.20 -5.82 -16.86
C PRO A 363 2.79 -4.35 -17.00
N ASP A 364 3.48 -3.45 -16.29
CA ASP A 364 3.09 -2.03 -16.19
C ASP A 364 3.09 -1.34 -17.56
N TRP A 365 4.02 -1.69 -18.45
CA TRP A 365 4.07 -1.15 -19.81
C TRP A 365 2.84 -1.55 -20.66
N LYS A 366 2.26 -2.73 -20.44
CA LYS A 366 1.03 -3.16 -21.13
C LYS A 366 -0.18 -2.40 -20.58
N THR A 367 -0.24 -2.23 -19.27
CA THR A 367 -1.27 -1.40 -18.63
C THR A 367 -1.21 0.04 -19.15
N MET A 368 -0.01 0.65 -19.22
CA MET A 368 0.17 1.99 -19.76
C MET A 368 -0.30 2.08 -21.22
N ARG A 369 0.10 1.12 -22.08
CA ARG A 369 -0.36 1.07 -23.47
C ARG A 369 -1.89 0.98 -23.57
N LEU A 370 -2.52 0.14 -22.76
CA LEU A 370 -3.96 -0.01 -22.77
C LEU A 370 -4.67 1.27 -22.32
N LEU A 371 -4.14 2.00 -21.32
CA LEU A 371 -4.66 3.32 -20.95
C LEU A 371 -4.56 4.31 -22.13
N GLU A 372 -3.46 4.30 -22.88
CA GLU A 372 -3.27 5.14 -24.06
C GLU A 372 -4.28 4.80 -25.16
N GLU A 373 -4.54 3.51 -25.41
CA GLU A 373 -5.51 3.01 -26.40
C GLU A 373 -6.97 3.36 -26.01
N LEU A 374 -7.31 3.25 -24.73
CA LEU A 374 -8.66 3.54 -24.23
C LEU A 374 -8.97 5.04 -24.18
N ALA A 375 -7.94 5.89 -24.11
CA ALA A 375 -8.05 7.35 -24.06
C ALA A 375 -9.15 7.88 -23.10
N PRO A 376 -9.13 7.49 -21.80
CA PRO A 376 -10.19 7.85 -20.87
C PRO A 376 -10.32 9.37 -20.67
N ARG A 377 -11.54 9.79 -20.31
CA ARG A 377 -11.83 11.18 -19.91
C ARG A 377 -11.11 11.54 -18.61
N VAL A 378 -11.09 10.60 -17.67
CA VAL A 378 -10.34 10.76 -16.42
C VAL A 378 -9.70 9.43 -16.01
N ILE A 379 -8.46 9.49 -15.55
CA ILE A 379 -7.78 8.44 -14.81
C ILE A 379 -7.63 8.97 -13.40
N THR A 380 -8.11 8.23 -12.42
CA THR A 380 -7.87 8.51 -11.00
C THR A 380 -6.92 7.45 -10.47
N LEU A 381 -5.81 7.92 -9.90
CA LEU A 381 -4.74 7.09 -9.40
C LEU A 381 -4.45 7.51 -7.97
N VAL A 382 -4.52 6.54 -7.06
CA VAL A 382 -4.06 6.72 -5.68
C VAL A 382 -2.90 5.76 -5.44
N GLU A 383 -1.72 6.32 -5.23
CA GLU A 383 -0.48 5.57 -5.00
C GLU A 383 -0.16 5.50 -3.51
N GLN A 384 0.42 4.38 -3.08
CA GLN A 384 1.17 4.33 -1.83
C GLN A 384 2.49 5.07 -2.04
N ASP A 385 2.85 5.99 -1.15
CA ASP A 385 4.09 6.77 -1.23
C ASP A 385 5.30 5.94 -0.74
N ILE A 386 5.57 4.84 -1.45
CA ILE A 386 6.67 3.93 -1.22
C ILE A 386 7.33 3.59 -2.56
N SER A 387 8.67 3.58 -2.61
CA SER A 387 9.39 3.16 -3.81
C SER A 387 9.35 1.63 -3.93
N HIS A 388 8.65 1.12 -4.93
CA HIS A 388 8.50 -0.31 -5.17
C HIS A 388 9.66 -0.96 -5.96
N GLY A 389 10.58 -0.16 -6.50
CA GLY A 389 11.70 -0.64 -7.31
C GLY A 389 13.04 -0.61 -6.58
N GLY A 390 14.06 -1.27 -7.17
CA GLY A 390 15.42 -1.30 -6.64
C GLY A 390 15.85 -2.67 -6.12
N SER A 391 16.99 -2.71 -5.44
CA SER A 391 17.54 -3.88 -4.77
C SER A 391 16.66 -4.34 -3.60
N PHE A 392 16.98 -5.50 -3.00
CA PHE A 392 16.30 -5.92 -1.77
C PHE A 392 16.46 -4.89 -0.64
N LEU A 393 17.66 -4.31 -0.50
CA LEU A 393 17.94 -3.35 0.57
C LEU A 393 17.19 -2.03 0.35
N ASP A 394 17.13 -1.54 -0.89
CA ASP A 394 16.33 -0.34 -1.22
C ASP A 394 14.87 -0.50 -0.82
N ARG A 395 14.28 -1.66 -1.15
CA ARG A 395 12.89 -2.00 -0.80
C ARG A 395 12.71 -2.20 0.70
N PHE A 396 13.67 -2.83 1.38
CA PHE A 396 13.68 -3.00 2.83
C PHE A 396 13.63 -1.64 3.53
N VAL A 397 14.59 -0.76 3.23
CA VAL A 397 14.69 0.59 3.80
C VAL A 397 13.42 1.38 3.54
N GLY A 398 13.00 1.50 2.28
CA GLY A 398 11.82 2.29 1.92
C GLY A 398 10.53 1.77 2.59
N SER A 399 10.38 0.45 2.70
CA SER A 399 9.23 -0.14 3.39
C SER A 399 9.28 0.00 4.91
N LEU A 400 10.46 -0.05 5.53
CA LEU A 400 10.59 0.04 6.97
C LEU A 400 10.08 1.39 7.49
N HIS A 401 10.45 2.51 6.85
CA HIS A 401 9.93 3.83 7.23
C HIS A 401 8.42 3.94 7.01
N TYR A 402 7.95 3.51 5.84
CA TYR A 402 6.54 3.57 5.45
C TYR A 402 5.66 2.79 6.43
N TYR A 403 6.00 1.53 6.70
CA TYR A 403 5.19 0.69 7.60
C TYR A 403 5.37 1.08 9.06
N SER A 404 6.54 1.57 9.50
CA SER A 404 6.67 2.13 10.86
C SER A 404 5.68 3.27 11.09
N THR A 405 5.58 4.19 10.12
CA THR A 405 4.63 5.30 10.14
C THR A 405 3.18 4.81 10.18
N LEU A 406 2.85 3.79 9.37
CA LEU A 406 1.50 3.24 9.31
C LEU A 406 1.11 2.51 10.61
N PHE A 407 2.04 1.76 11.21
CA PHE A 407 1.83 1.10 12.51
C PHE A 407 1.67 2.11 13.64
N ASP A 408 2.43 3.22 13.63
CA ASP A 408 2.25 4.33 14.56
C ASP A 408 0.85 4.95 14.44
N SER A 409 0.38 5.18 13.20
CA SER A 409 -0.96 5.72 12.96
C SER A 409 -2.08 4.84 13.53
N LEU A 410 -1.95 3.51 13.40
CA LEU A 410 -2.88 2.56 13.98
C LEU A 410 -2.75 2.51 15.50
N GLY A 411 -1.52 2.50 16.03
CA GLY A 411 -1.25 2.40 17.47
C GLY A 411 -1.61 3.65 18.28
N ALA A 412 -1.72 4.80 17.62
CA ALA A 412 -2.20 6.03 18.26
C ALA A 412 -3.70 5.98 18.59
N PHE A 413 -4.50 5.23 17.82
CA PHE A 413 -5.96 5.15 18.01
C PHE A 413 -6.41 3.80 18.58
N LEU A 414 -5.73 2.71 18.22
CA LEU A 414 -6.12 1.34 18.57
C LEU A 414 -5.17 0.74 19.62
N PRO A 415 -5.69 0.27 20.77
CA PRO A 415 -4.93 -0.48 21.75
C PRO A 415 -4.25 -1.72 21.15
N CYS A 416 -3.18 -2.23 21.80
CA CYS A 416 -2.46 -3.41 21.33
C CYS A 416 -3.31 -4.69 21.30
N GLU A 417 -4.29 -4.79 22.20
CA GLU A 417 -5.22 -5.93 22.28
C GLU A 417 -6.39 -5.86 21.29
N ASP A 418 -6.49 -4.77 20.52
CA ASP A 418 -7.60 -4.58 19.59
C ASP A 418 -7.51 -5.59 18.42
N SER A 419 -8.51 -6.46 18.32
CA SER A 419 -8.54 -7.50 17.30
C SER A 419 -8.62 -6.96 15.86
N SER A 420 -9.16 -5.74 15.67
CA SER A 420 -9.21 -5.05 14.38
C SER A 420 -7.81 -4.59 13.99
N ARG A 421 -7.06 -4.04 14.94
CA ARG A 421 -5.65 -3.65 14.74
C ARG A 421 -4.81 -4.83 14.27
N HIS A 422 -4.83 -5.94 15.03
CA HIS A 422 -4.10 -7.15 14.66
C HIS A 422 -4.51 -7.69 13.28
N ARG A 423 -5.80 -7.63 12.95
CA ARG A 423 -6.31 -8.10 11.66
C ARG A 423 -5.80 -7.27 10.49
N VAL A 424 -5.74 -5.95 10.63
CA VAL A 424 -5.17 -5.06 9.62
C VAL A 424 -3.67 -5.34 9.45
N GLU A 425 -2.93 -5.37 10.55
CA GLU A 425 -1.47 -5.54 10.52
C GLU A 425 -1.06 -6.91 9.96
N HIS A 426 -1.74 -8.00 10.35
CA HIS A 426 -1.40 -9.34 9.90
C HIS A 426 -1.90 -9.64 8.48
N CYS A 427 -3.16 -9.33 8.18
CA CYS A 427 -3.77 -9.74 6.92
C CYS A 427 -3.48 -8.77 5.76
N LEU A 428 -3.16 -7.50 6.04
CA LEU A 428 -2.81 -6.50 5.03
C LEU A 428 -1.33 -6.11 5.13
N LEU A 429 -0.91 -5.45 6.21
CA LEU A 429 0.40 -4.78 6.23
C LEU A 429 1.56 -5.77 6.11
N HIS A 430 1.52 -6.85 6.90
CA HIS A 430 2.47 -7.94 6.79
C HIS A 430 2.45 -8.61 5.41
N ARG A 431 1.27 -8.75 4.78
CA ARG A 431 1.18 -9.32 3.44
C ARG A 431 1.91 -8.42 2.43
N GLU A 432 1.70 -7.11 2.51
CA GLU A 432 2.39 -6.15 1.66
C GLU A 432 3.91 -6.18 1.91
N ILE A 433 4.35 -6.10 3.17
CA ILE A 433 5.76 -6.22 3.58
C ILE A 433 6.36 -7.52 2.99
N ASN A 434 5.68 -8.65 3.16
CA ASN A 434 6.15 -9.94 2.64
C ASN A 434 6.27 -9.95 1.11
N ASN A 435 5.35 -9.31 0.38
CA ASN A 435 5.46 -9.24 -1.06
C ASN A 435 6.60 -8.31 -1.51
N ILE A 436 6.74 -7.13 -0.88
CA ILE A 436 7.81 -6.17 -1.16
C ILE A 436 9.19 -6.81 -0.94
N LEU A 437 9.36 -7.53 0.18
CA LEU A 437 10.64 -8.17 0.54
C LEU A 437 10.88 -9.51 -0.14
N ALA A 438 9.90 -10.09 -0.83
CA ALA A 438 10.06 -11.35 -1.55
C ALA A 438 11.09 -11.24 -2.70
N ILE A 439 11.55 -12.40 -3.18
CA ILE A 439 12.33 -12.49 -4.42
C ILE A 439 11.45 -12.01 -5.57
N GLY A 440 11.95 -11.04 -6.35
CA GLY A 440 11.17 -10.37 -7.40
C GLY A 440 10.02 -9.49 -6.90
N GLY A 441 10.00 -9.12 -5.62
CA GLY A 441 8.96 -8.27 -5.02
C GLY A 441 8.90 -6.84 -5.62
N PRO A 442 7.75 -6.16 -5.54
CA PRO A 442 6.51 -6.60 -4.90
C PRO A 442 5.65 -7.54 -5.74
N ALA A 443 5.82 -7.54 -7.07
CA ALA A 443 4.96 -8.28 -8.00
C ALA A 443 5.22 -9.79 -8.01
N ARG A 444 6.47 -10.20 -7.74
CA ARG A 444 6.95 -11.59 -7.78
C ARG A 444 6.74 -12.26 -9.15
N SER A 445 6.67 -11.46 -10.21
CA SER A 445 6.45 -11.89 -11.59
C SER A 445 7.73 -11.96 -12.41
N GLY A 446 8.83 -11.35 -11.95
CA GLY A 446 10.07 -11.19 -12.72
C GLY A 446 10.06 -10.00 -13.68
N GLU A 447 8.94 -9.28 -13.77
CA GLU A 447 8.81 -8.05 -14.55
C GLU A 447 9.17 -6.84 -13.69
N ASP A 448 9.91 -5.90 -14.27
CA ASP A 448 10.18 -4.62 -13.63
C ASP A 448 8.90 -3.79 -13.51
N LYS A 449 8.69 -3.22 -12.32
CA LYS A 449 7.59 -2.31 -12.02
C LYS A 449 8.03 -0.87 -12.12
N PHE A 450 7.11 0.02 -12.49
CA PHE A 450 7.35 1.45 -12.43
C PHE A 450 7.57 1.87 -10.98
N ARG A 451 8.54 2.78 -10.76
CA ARG A 451 8.82 3.32 -9.42
C ARG A 451 7.66 4.19 -8.92
N HIS A 452 7.15 5.06 -9.80
CA HIS A 452 6.01 5.95 -9.54
C HIS A 452 5.16 6.09 -10.80
N TRP A 453 3.91 5.68 -10.74
CA TRP A 453 2.98 5.71 -11.86
C TRP A 453 2.62 7.13 -12.27
N ARG A 454 2.46 8.07 -11.33
CA ARG A 454 2.27 9.49 -11.66
C ARG A 454 3.41 10.07 -12.49
N SER A 455 4.65 9.66 -12.22
CA SER A 455 5.82 10.16 -12.96
C SER A 455 5.79 9.62 -14.39
N GLU A 456 5.48 8.33 -14.55
CA GLU A 456 5.35 7.69 -15.85
C GLU A 456 4.20 8.31 -16.66
N LEU A 457 3.03 8.54 -16.06
CA LEU A 457 1.91 9.24 -16.70
C LEU A 457 2.30 10.65 -17.16
N ALA A 458 3.04 11.41 -16.34
CA ALA A 458 3.53 12.74 -16.68
C ALA A 458 4.51 12.75 -17.86
N THR A 459 5.29 11.68 -18.04
CA THR A 459 6.22 11.56 -19.18
C THR A 459 5.52 11.25 -20.51
N ARG A 460 4.28 10.73 -20.48
CA ARG A 460 3.53 10.38 -21.69
C ARG A 460 2.87 11.61 -22.29
N SER A 461 3.09 11.85 -23.57
CA SER A 461 2.44 12.93 -24.31
C SER A 461 0.92 12.76 -24.45
N SER A 462 0.39 11.56 -24.21
CA SER A 462 -1.04 11.25 -24.28
C SER A 462 -1.82 11.76 -23.07
N PHE A 463 -1.18 11.93 -21.91
CA PHE A 463 -1.84 12.29 -20.65
C PHE A 463 -1.45 13.68 -20.16
N MET A 464 -2.37 14.31 -19.45
CA MET A 464 -2.16 15.56 -18.75
C MET A 464 -2.71 15.44 -17.34
N GLN A 465 -1.95 15.90 -16.35
CA GLN A 465 -2.44 15.96 -14.98
C GLN A 465 -3.58 16.97 -14.86
N VAL A 466 -4.65 16.56 -14.18
CA VAL A 466 -5.76 17.42 -13.77
C VAL A 466 -5.56 17.75 -12.30
N PRO A 467 -5.39 19.03 -11.93
CA PRO A 467 -5.24 19.41 -10.53
C PRO A 467 -6.44 18.93 -9.70
N MET A 468 -6.18 18.26 -8.58
CA MET A 468 -7.22 17.90 -7.61
C MET A 468 -7.98 19.15 -7.14
N SER A 469 -9.31 19.11 -7.17
CA SER A 469 -10.14 20.29 -6.94
C SER A 469 -10.24 20.68 -5.47
N ALA A 470 -10.73 21.89 -5.20
CA ALA A 470 -11.07 22.33 -3.84
C ALA A 470 -12.15 21.43 -3.21
N ASN A 471 -13.03 20.84 -4.01
CA ASN A 471 -14.01 19.87 -3.52
C ASN A 471 -13.33 18.57 -3.10
N SER A 472 -12.33 18.09 -3.86
CA SER A 472 -11.56 16.90 -3.47
C SER A 472 -10.82 17.13 -2.15
N MET A 473 -10.25 18.32 -1.96
CA MET A 473 -9.62 18.73 -0.70
C MET A 473 -10.65 18.77 0.44
N ALA A 474 -11.82 19.39 0.22
CA ALA A 474 -12.88 19.45 1.22
C ALA A 474 -13.39 18.07 1.63
N GLN A 475 -13.56 17.15 0.68
CA GLN A 475 -13.92 15.75 0.97
C GLN A 475 -12.85 15.06 1.81
N ALA A 476 -11.57 15.18 1.44
CA ALA A 476 -10.47 14.62 2.22
C ALA A 476 -10.46 15.18 3.66
N GLN A 477 -10.65 16.48 3.84
CA GLN A 477 -10.72 17.11 5.16
C GLN A 477 -11.92 16.60 5.99
N LEU A 478 -13.09 16.45 5.38
CA LEU A 478 -14.26 15.88 6.05
C LEU A 478 -14.00 14.45 6.51
N ILE A 479 -13.35 13.63 5.69
CA ILE A 479 -12.97 12.28 6.07
C ILE A 479 -12.07 12.28 7.29
N LEU A 480 -11.04 13.13 7.32
CA LEU A 480 -10.13 13.23 8.46
C LEU A 480 -10.85 13.69 9.74
N ASN A 481 -11.82 14.59 9.64
CA ASN A 481 -12.61 15.04 10.78
C ASN A 481 -13.50 13.93 11.39
N MET A 482 -13.73 12.82 10.69
CA MET A 482 -14.44 11.65 11.24
C MET A 482 -13.54 10.79 12.14
N PHE A 483 -12.22 10.98 12.07
CA PHE A 483 -11.26 10.33 12.94
C PHE A 483 -10.83 11.32 14.03
N PRO A 484 -10.51 10.88 15.26
CA PRO A 484 -10.25 11.81 16.36
C PRO A 484 -9.15 12.83 16.02
N PRO A 485 -9.44 14.16 16.09
CA PRO A 485 -8.58 15.23 15.60
C PRO A 485 -7.16 15.31 16.20
N ALA A 486 -6.87 14.55 17.26
CA ALA A 486 -5.70 14.76 18.13
C ALA A 486 -4.44 13.94 17.76
N HIS A 487 -4.39 13.22 16.64
CA HIS A 487 -3.40 12.13 16.52
C HIS A 487 -2.36 12.28 15.40
N GLY A 488 -2.44 13.31 14.56
CA GLY A 488 -1.34 13.61 13.63
C GLY A 488 -1.51 13.10 12.20
N TYR A 489 -2.72 12.85 11.70
CA TYR A 489 -2.91 12.79 10.24
C TYR A 489 -2.61 14.14 9.60
N SER A 490 -1.93 14.15 8.46
CA SER A 490 -1.60 15.35 7.69
C SER A 490 -2.21 15.28 6.29
N LEU A 491 -2.63 16.43 5.77
CA LEU A 491 -3.19 16.55 4.44
C LEU A 491 -2.52 17.71 3.71
N VAL A 492 -1.84 17.40 2.62
CA VAL A 492 -1.06 18.38 1.84
C VAL A 492 -1.56 18.40 0.41
N GLN A 493 -1.89 19.59 -0.09
CA GLN A 493 -2.19 19.81 -1.51
C GLN A 493 -0.97 20.46 -2.18
N GLY A 494 -0.48 19.84 -3.25
CA GLY A 494 0.71 20.30 -3.97
C GLY A 494 0.90 19.58 -5.30
N ASP A 495 1.50 20.25 -6.28
CA ASP A 495 1.77 19.71 -7.62
C ASP A 495 0.54 19.09 -8.30
N GLY A 496 -0.64 19.68 -8.08
CA GLY A 496 -1.91 19.16 -8.61
C GLY A 496 -2.39 17.85 -7.97
N THR A 497 -1.77 17.39 -6.87
CA THR A 497 -2.11 16.18 -6.11
C THR A 497 -2.64 16.50 -4.71
N LEU A 498 -3.27 15.50 -4.08
CA LEU A 498 -3.55 15.49 -2.64
C LEU A 498 -2.76 14.37 -1.98
N LYS A 499 -2.11 14.67 -0.87
CA LYS A 499 -1.29 13.73 -0.12
C LYS A 499 -1.83 13.57 1.28
N LEU A 500 -2.17 12.35 1.66
CA LEU A 500 -2.53 11.99 3.02
C LEU A 500 -1.33 11.31 3.68
N GLY A 501 -0.93 11.84 4.82
CA GLY A 501 0.19 11.36 5.61
C GLY A 501 -0.15 11.20 7.09
N TRP A 502 0.89 10.88 7.83
CA TRP A 502 0.93 10.86 9.28
C TRP A 502 2.16 11.66 9.72
N LYS A 503 1.91 12.75 10.45
CA LYS A 503 2.85 13.82 10.76
C LYS A 503 3.44 14.37 9.47
N GLU A 504 4.75 14.44 9.36
CA GLU A 504 5.45 14.93 8.17
C GLU A 504 5.60 13.85 7.08
N THR A 505 5.26 12.59 7.36
CA THR A 505 5.45 11.48 6.42
C THR A 505 4.20 11.26 5.56
N SER A 506 4.34 11.46 4.24
CA SER A 506 3.29 11.13 3.27
C SER A 506 3.14 9.62 3.08
N LEU A 507 1.90 9.14 2.96
CA LEU A 507 1.60 7.70 2.82
C LEU A 507 0.76 7.39 1.57
N PHE A 508 -0.21 8.24 1.23
CA PHE A 508 -1.08 8.05 0.07
C PHE A 508 -1.13 9.32 -0.77
N THR A 509 -0.81 9.24 -2.06
CA THR A 509 -0.93 10.34 -3.01
C THR A 509 -2.06 10.09 -3.99
N ALA A 510 -3.10 10.92 -3.96
CA ALA A 510 -4.18 10.94 -4.94
C ALA A 510 -3.90 11.93 -6.08
N SER A 511 -4.07 11.47 -7.31
CA SER A 511 -3.88 12.25 -8.53
C SER A 511 -4.97 11.93 -9.57
N ALA A 512 -5.25 12.91 -10.42
CA ALA A 512 -6.16 12.76 -11.55
C ALA A 512 -5.45 13.15 -12.86
N TRP A 513 -5.78 12.45 -13.94
CA TRP A 513 -5.20 12.63 -15.26
C TRP A 513 -6.29 12.58 -16.32
N THR A 514 -6.05 13.21 -17.46
CA THR A 514 -6.97 13.18 -18.61
C THR A 514 -6.19 12.91 -19.89
N SER A 515 -6.82 12.24 -20.85
CA SER A 515 -6.23 12.03 -22.17
C SER A 515 -6.40 13.26 -23.04
N HIS A 516 -5.40 13.63 -23.84
CA HIS A 516 -5.51 14.79 -24.73
C HIS A 516 -6.65 14.67 -25.74
N SER A 517 -6.90 13.45 -26.22
CA SER A 517 -7.94 13.13 -27.20
C SER A 517 -9.37 13.16 -26.63
N SER A 518 -9.53 13.19 -25.30
CA SER A 518 -10.84 13.17 -24.64
C SER A 518 -11.30 14.54 -24.16
N ARG A 519 -10.58 15.61 -24.51
CA ARG A 519 -10.90 16.99 -24.09
C ARG A 519 -12.18 17.55 -24.68
#